data_AF-A0A7V9AVT9-F1
#
_entry.id   AF-A0A7V9AVT9-F1
#
_cell.length_a   1.000
_cell.length_b   1.000
_cell.length_c   1.000
_cell.angle_alpha   90.00
_cell.angle_beta   90.00
_cell.angle_gamma   90.00
#
_symmetry.space_group_name_H-M   'P 1'
#
loop_
_entity.id
_entity.type
_entity.pdbx_description
1 polymer ?
#
loop_
_entity_poly.entity_id
_entity_poly.type
_entity_poly.pdbx_seq_one_letter_code
_entity_poly.pdbx_strand_id
1 'polypeptide(L)'
;WSLVRDVQQRGGFGRIMPGNFYRTLRAMLADGLIEDSPDRPKAAEDDERRRYFRLTPLGSKVAVAEARRLEAAVLEARSKRLLTRKS
;
A
#
# COMPACT_ATOMS: atom_id res chain seq x y z
N TRP A 1 2.56 11.73 -11.33
CA TRP A 1 3.53 11.65 -10.21
C TRP A 1 2.89 11.92 -8.83
N SER A 2 1.63 11.53 -8.55
CA SER A 2 1.02 11.77 -7.21
C SER A 2 1.12 10.56 -6.28
N LEU A 3 0.79 9.36 -6.76
CA LEU A 3 0.58 8.20 -5.87
C LEU A 3 1.75 7.85 -4.96
N VAL A 4 3.00 7.88 -5.46
CA VAL A 4 4.18 7.63 -4.62
C VAL A 4 4.36 8.69 -3.54
N ARG A 5 4.05 9.96 -3.84
CA ARG A 5 4.08 11.06 -2.86
C ARG A 5 2.94 10.92 -1.85
N ASP A 6 1.74 10.59 -2.32
CA ASP A 6 0.57 10.40 -1.47
C ASP A 6 0.81 9.26 -0.47
N VAL A 7 1.41 8.15 -0.90
CA VAL A 7 1.80 7.04 -0.02
C VAL A 7 2.91 7.45 0.94
N GLN A 8 3.93 8.19 0.48
CA GLN A 8 5.01 8.69 1.34
C GLN A 8 4.47 9.61 2.45
N GLN A 9 3.48 10.46 2.15
CA GLN A 9 2.89 11.41 3.09
C GLN A 9 2.02 10.74 4.15
N ARG A 10 1.39 9.59 3.86
CA ARG A 10 0.64 8.81 4.85
C ARG A 10 1.52 8.25 5.96
N GLY A 11 2.84 8.26 5.78
CA GLY A 11 3.80 7.81 6.79
C GLY A 11 3.75 6.29 7.00
N GLY A 12 4.41 5.81 8.05
CA GLY A 12 4.49 4.37 8.37
C GLY A 12 5.46 3.57 7.49
N PHE A 13 6.00 4.18 6.44
CA PHE A 13 7.01 3.59 5.55
C PHE A 13 8.25 4.48 5.54
N GLY A 14 9.43 3.88 5.37
CA GLY A 14 10.65 4.61 5.07
C GLY A 14 10.58 5.35 3.73
N ARG A 15 11.70 5.89 3.25
CA ARG A 15 11.75 6.52 1.91
C ARG A 15 11.41 5.49 0.83
N ILE A 16 10.34 5.73 0.09
CA ILE A 16 9.90 4.91 -1.02
C ILE A 16 10.58 5.42 -2.28
N MET A 17 11.46 4.58 -2.85
CA MET A 17 12.06 4.88 -4.14
C MET A 17 11.03 4.68 -5.26
N PRO A 18 10.80 5.67 -6.15
CA PRO A 18 9.77 5.58 -7.19
C PRO A 18 9.89 4.32 -8.06
N GLY A 19 11.11 3.93 -8.43
CA GLY A 19 11.36 2.72 -9.20
C GLY A 19 10.88 1.43 -8.51
N ASN A 20 11.04 1.33 -7.19
CA ASN A 20 10.57 0.17 -6.41
C ASN A 20 9.05 0.18 -6.33
N PHE A 21 8.46 1.36 -6.08
CA PHE A 21 7.02 1.51 -5.98
C PHE A 21 6.29 1.03 -7.23
N TYR A 22 6.73 1.48 -8.41
CA TYR A 22 6.11 1.06 -9.66
C TYR A 22 6.39 -0.41 -10.01
N ARG A 23 7.50 -0.99 -9.55
CA ARG A 23 7.73 -2.44 -9.65
C ARG A 23 6.74 -3.22 -8.79
N THR A 24 6.51 -2.79 -7.55
CA THR A 24 5.51 -3.40 -6.67
C THR A 24 4.11 -3.33 -7.26
N LEU A 25 3.69 -2.18 -7.80
CA LEU A 25 2.38 -2.08 -8.46
C LEU A 25 2.23 -3.04 -9.65
N ARG A 26 3.28 -3.22 -10.46
CA ARG A 26 3.24 -4.19 -11.57
C ARG A 26 3.14 -5.63 -11.09
N ALA A 27 3.85 -5.99 -10.02
CA ALA A 27 3.72 -7.31 -9.41
C ALA A 27 2.31 -7.53 -8.87
N MET A 28 1.75 -6.57 -8.12
CA MET A 28 0.38 -6.67 -7.59
C MET A 28 -0.69 -6.78 -8.70
N LEU A 29 -0.47 -6.14 -9.86
CA LEU A 29 -1.33 -6.33 -11.04
C LEU A 29 -1.19 -7.74 -11.62
N ALA A 30 0.04 -8.22 -11.81
CA ALA A 30 0.32 -9.55 -12.35
C ALA A 30 -0.23 -10.66 -11.44
N ASP A 31 -0.19 -10.45 -10.12
CA ASP A 31 -0.71 -11.37 -9.11
C ASP A 31 -2.23 -11.25 -8.90
N GLY A 32 -2.90 -10.33 -9.61
CA GLY A 32 -4.36 -10.11 -9.50
C GLY A 32 -4.81 -9.54 -8.15
N LEU A 33 -3.92 -8.87 -7.42
CA LEU A 33 -4.24 -8.23 -6.13
C LEU A 33 -4.88 -6.85 -6.32
N ILE A 34 -4.49 -6.15 -7.38
CA ILE A 34 -5.09 -4.88 -7.78
C ILE A 34 -5.50 -4.93 -9.25
N GLU A 35 -6.41 -4.05 -9.62
CA GLU A 35 -6.84 -3.84 -10.99
C GLU A 35 -7.00 -2.34 -11.28
N ASP A 36 -7.03 -1.97 -12.56
CA ASP A 36 -7.30 -0.60 -12.97
C ASP A 36 -8.73 -0.20 -12.49
N SER A 37 -8.82 0.96 -11.84
CA SER A 37 -10.09 1.50 -11.39
C SER A 37 -10.80 2.20 -12.55
N PRO A 38 -12.06 1.83 -12.87
CA PRO A 38 -12.85 2.57 -13.83
C PRO A 38 -13.29 3.94 -13.28
N ASP A 39 -13.31 4.08 -11.95
CA ASP A 39 -13.69 5.32 -11.28
C ASP A 39 -12.57 6.35 -11.44
N ARG A 40 -12.84 7.36 -12.28
CA ARG A 40 -12.00 8.54 -12.47
C ARG A 40 -12.68 9.78 -11.88
N PRO A 41 -11.92 10.74 -11.31
CA PRO A 41 -12.46 12.04 -10.94
C PRO A 41 -13.10 12.74 -12.15
N LYS A 42 -13.94 13.74 -11.91
CA LYS A 42 -14.52 14.56 -12.99
C LYS A 42 -13.40 15.20 -13.82
N ALA A 43 -13.57 15.26 -15.14
CA ALA A 43 -12.56 15.69 -16.11
C ALA A 43 -11.85 17.02 -15.81
N ALA A 44 -12.50 17.94 -15.08
CA ALA A 44 -11.90 19.22 -14.67
C ALA A 44 -10.71 19.07 -13.70
N GLU A 45 -10.58 17.93 -13.03
CA GLU A 45 -9.50 17.61 -12.08
C GLU A 45 -8.69 16.37 -12.53
N ASP A 46 -9.07 15.76 -13.66
CA ASP A 46 -8.48 14.53 -14.14
C ASP A 46 -7.26 14.81 -15.03
N ASP A 47 -6.19 14.06 -14.78
CA ASP A 47 -5.01 14.00 -15.64
C ASP A 47 -5.13 12.71 -16.42
N GLU A 48 -5.35 12.79 -17.73
CA GLU A 48 -5.59 11.63 -18.62
C GLU A 48 -4.50 10.55 -18.52
N ARG A 49 -3.30 10.89 -18.02
CA ARG A 49 -2.18 9.96 -17.84
C ARG A 49 -2.18 9.26 -16.47
N ARG A 50 -3.06 9.64 -15.55
CA ARG A 50 -3.09 9.13 -14.18
C ARG A 50 -3.87 7.82 -14.11
N ARG A 51 -3.16 6.73 -13.81
CA ARG A 51 -3.76 5.42 -13.55
C ARG A 51 -4.24 5.35 -12.11
N TYR A 52 -5.48 4.91 -11.94
CA TYR A 52 -6.10 4.64 -10.65
C TYR A 52 -6.19 3.12 -10.47
N PHE A 53 -5.97 2.65 -9.25
CA PHE A 53 -6.02 1.23 -8.90
C PHE A 53 -7.00 1.01 -7.76
N ARG A 54 -7.70 -0.13 -7.79
CA ARG A 54 -8.49 -0.63 -6.66
C ARG A 54 -8.08 -2.06 -6.32
N LEU A 55 -8.35 -2.47 -5.08
CA LEU A 55 -8.16 -3.87 -4.67
C LEU A 55 -9.18 -4.76 -5.39
N THR A 56 -8.73 -5.94 -5.80
CA THR A 56 -9.64 -7.02 -6.20
C THR A 56 -10.23 -7.69 -4.95
N PRO A 57 -11.23 -8.59 -5.07
CA PRO A 57 -11.67 -9.41 -3.96
C PRO A 57 -10.54 -10.26 -3.35
N LEU A 58 -9.62 -10.76 -4.17
CA LEU A 58 -8.41 -11.46 -3.71
C LEU A 58 -7.49 -10.50 -2.95
N GLY A 59 -7.19 -9.34 -3.54
CA GLY A 59 -6.36 -8.31 -2.92
C GLY A 59 -6.86 -7.87 -1.56
N SER A 60 -8.17 -7.69 -1.40
CA SER A 60 -8.79 -7.36 -0.12
C SER A 60 -8.56 -8.45 0.94
N LYS A 61 -8.73 -9.73 0.58
CA LYS A 61 -8.46 -10.86 1.49
C LYS A 61 -6.99 -10.94 1.87
N VAL A 62 -6.09 -10.74 0.92
CA VAL A 62 -4.63 -10.74 1.16
C VAL A 62 -4.24 -9.57 2.06
N ALA A 63 -4.78 -8.37 1.84
CA ALA A 63 -4.51 -7.21 2.68
C ALA A 63 -4.95 -7.44 4.14
N VAL A 64 -6.11 -8.07 4.36
CA VAL A 64 -6.57 -8.45 5.71
C VAL A 64 -5.64 -9.48 6.34
N ALA A 65 -5.22 -10.50 5.59
CA ALA A 65 -4.30 -11.52 6.10
C ALA A 65 -2.94 -10.90 6.49
N GLU A 66 -2.42 -9.99 5.67
CA GLU A 66 -1.16 -9.30 5.95
C GLU A 66 -1.27 -8.37 7.17
N ALA A 67 -2.37 -7.65 7.31
CA ALA A 67 -2.62 -6.83 8.49
C ALA A 67 -2.61 -7.67 9.79
N ARG A 68 -3.26 -8.84 9.78
CA ARG A 68 -3.25 -9.78 10.90
C ARG A 68 -1.85 -10.33 11.19
N ARG A 69 -1.07 -10.63 10.15
CA ARG A 69 0.33 -11.09 10.29
C ARG A 69 1.19 -10.02 10.95
N LEU A 70 1.05 -8.75 10.54
CA LEU A 70 1.76 -7.62 11.14
C LEU A 70 1.34 -7.39 12.59
N GLU A 71 0.05 -7.48 12.91
CA GLU A 71 -0.47 -7.41 14.28
C GLU A 71 0.18 -8.48 15.18
N ALA A 72 0.16 -9.74 14.73
CA ALA A 72 0.78 -10.84 15.48
C ALA A 72 2.28 -10.62 15.72
N ALA A 73 3.02 -10.16 14.71
CA ALA A 73 4.44 -9.86 14.84
C ALA A 73 4.71 -8.74 15.87
N VAL A 74 3.89 -7.70 15.88
CA VAL A 74 4.00 -6.61 16.86
C VAL A 74 3.67 -7.11 18.27
N LEU A 75 2.64 -7.94 18.42
CA LEU A 75 2.28 -8.54 19.72
C LEU A 75 3.43 -9.40 20.27
N GLU A 76 4.06 -10.22 19.43
CA GLU A 76 5.23 -11.03 19.82
C GLU A 76 6.44 -10.16 20.21
N ALA A 77 6.74 -9.11 19.43
CA ALA A 77 7.82 -8.19 19.77
C ALA A 77 7.58 -7.48 21.11
N ARG A 78 6.33 -7.13 21.42
CA ARG A 78 5.93 -6.55 22.71
C ARG A 78 6.02 -7.54 23.85
N SER A 79 5.60 -8.80 23.67
CA SER A 79 5.70 -9.82 24.73
C SER A 79 7.15 -10.10 25.13
N LYS A 80 8.06 -10.01 24.16
CA LYS A 80 9.52 -10.09 24.37
C LYS A 80 10.17 -8.79 24.86
N ARG A 81 9.38 -7.74 25.13
CA ARG A 81 9.85 -6.39 25.55
C ARG A 81 10.86 -5.76 24.58
N LEU A 82 10.78 -6.05 23.29
CA LEU A 82 11.67 -5.48 22.26
C LEU A 82 11.26 -4.06 21.84
N LEU A 83 9.99 -3.70 22.05
CA LEU A 83 9.42 -2.39 21.69
C LEU A 83 9.14 -1.52 22.92
N THR A 84 10.04 -1.51 23.91
CA THR A 84 9.94 -0.59 25.04
C THR A 84 10.31 0.83 24.60
N ARG A 85 9.57 1.83 25.08
CA ARG A 85 9.91 3.24 24.88
C ARG A 85 11.29 3.45 25.54
N LYS A 86 12.32 3.81 24.77
CA LYS A 86 13.52 4.40 25.37
C LYS A 86 13.03 5.60 26.19
N SER A 87 13.24 5.53 27.49
CA SER A 87 13.00 6.64 28.40
C SER A 87 14.13 7.65 28.31
#